data_AF-A0A7Y2UBI8-F1
#
_entry.id   AF-A0A7Y2UBI8-F1
#
_cell.length_a   1.000
_cell.length_b   1.000
_cell.length_c   1.000
_cell.angle_alpha   90.00
_cell.angle_beta   90.00
_cell.angle_gamma   90.00
#
_symmetry.space_group_name_H-M   'P 1'
#
loop_
_entity.id
_entity.type
_entity.pdbx_description
1 polymer ?
#
loop_
_entity_poly.entity_id
_entity_poly.type
_entity_poly.pdbx_seq_one_letter_code
_entity_poly.pdbx_strand_id
1 'polypeptide(L)'
;MMNTKRHLAIAFCLLLFSTMGWAIDSAAVRAINDIEREALFPSRDLIEYGRAAAKANCAGCHGIDGISAAAGEPNLAGQRTVYLYRVLKAFQSGDRRDEQDLHNDFLNDQALISTAIYYAGLTPVKSPGNIEVPDNSQAAETEEDPFFSLRDAMRKCVKCHGETGNAGRSGMPSLTAQDPEYFVTSMMSYVDGSRSHKLMGRLVDQLDEATIRAMGVFYAVQEPVKSETRGEGDSAAGRRLSQECAGCHGEDGNTDQASMPTLAGQDAKYFVKGMQHYKNGERNHQKMFEAVEGLNEQDMID
;
A
#
# COMPACT_ATOMS: atom_id res chain seq x y z
N MET A 1 40.14 68.71 38.70
CA MET A 1 38.90 68.76 37.92
C MET A 1 39.05 67.83 36.73
N MET A 2 38.06 66.94 36.53
CA MET A 2 37.73 66.15 35.32
C MET A 2 38.74 65.05 34.93
N ASN A 3 38.47 63.74 35.13
CA ASN A 3 37.44 62.88 34.51
C ASN A 3 37.69 62.81 32.98
N THR A 4 37.97 61.68 32.34
CA THR A 4 37.07 60.51 32.19
C THR A 4 37.80 59.27 31.65
N LYS A 5 37.18 58.13 31.91
CA LYS A 5 37.62 56.74 31.79
C LYS A 5 37.78 56.25 30.34
N ARG A 6 38.77 55.37 30.12
CA ARG A 6 38.94 54.57 28.89
C ARG A 6 37.85 53.50 28.81
N HIS A 7 37.02 53.55 27.76
CA HIS A 7 36.06 52.50 27.46
C HIS A 7 36.73 51.36 26.68
N LEU A 8 36.57 50.15 27.21
CA LEU A 8 36.95 48.89 26.62
C LEU A 8 35.85 48.48 25.62
N ALA A 9 36.18 48.42 24.33
CA ALA A 9 35.25 47.96 23.29
C ALA A 9 35.22 46.42 23.28
N ILE A 10 34.11 45.84 23.72
CA ILE A 10 33.78 44.43 23.52
C ILE A 10 32.99 44.35 22.21
N ALA A 11 33.60 43.80 21.16
CA ALA A 11 32.93 43.55 19.89
C ALA A 11 31.95 42.38 20.06
N PHE A 12 30.65 42.67 19.88
CA PHE A 12 29.55 41.70 19.90
C PHE A 12 29.55 40.97 18.54
N CYS A 13 29.81 39.66 18.54
CA CYS A 13 29.75 38.84 17.34
C CYS A 13 28.27 38.53 17.04
N LEU A 14 27.68 39.27 16.09
CA LEU A 14 26.35 39.01 15.53
C LEU A 14 26.46 37.85 14.52
N LEU A 15 26.06 36.65 14.93
CA LEU A 15 25.83 35.53 14.02
C LEU A 15 24.52 35.77 13.25
N LEU A 16 24.64 36.14 11.98
CA LEU A 16 23.55 36.12 11.02
C LEU A 16 23.20 34.66 10.71
N PHE A 17 22.11 34.14 11.29
CA PHE A 17 21.49 32.92 10.82
C PHE A 17 20.79 33.22 9.49
N SER A 18 21.48 32.92 8.39
CA SER A 18 20.88 32.90 7.06
C SER A 18 19.88 31.73 7.03
N THR A 19 18.58 32.04 6.98
CA THR A 19 17.53 31.05 6.73
C THR A 19 17.66 30.59 5.29
N MET A 20 18.50 29.58 5.05
CA MET A 20 18.44 28.82 3.80
C MET A 20 17.15 28.00 3.84
N GLY A 21 16.08 28.58 3.31
CA GLY A 21 14.83 27.87 3.06
C GLY A 21 15.13 26.77 2.05
N TRP A 22 15.00 25.52 2.50
CA TRP A 22 15.03 24.37 1.61
C TRP A 22 13.71 24.40 0.84
N ALA A 23 13.76 24.88 -0.40
CA ALA A 23 12.71 24.57 -1.35
C ALA A 23 12.79 23.07 -1.63
N ILE A 24 11.85 22.32 -1.06
CA ILE A 24 11.68 20.90 -1.35
C ILE A 24 11.11 20.83 -2.76
N ASP A 25 11.93 20.38 -3.71
CA ASP A 25 11.48 20.14 -5.07
C ASP A 25 10.43 19.03 -5.04
N SER A 26 9.17 19.41 -5.28
CA SER A 26 7.97 18.58 -5.19
C SER A 26 7.85 17.62 -6.38
N ALA A 27 8.86 17.55 -7.25
CA ALA A 27 8.84 16.85 -8.52
C ALA A 27 8.97 15.32 -8.41
N ALA A 28 9.27 14.75 -7.24
CA ALA A 28 9.62 13.33 -7.13
C ALA A 28 8.43 12.37 -6.88
N VAL A 29 7.22 12.83 -6.58
CA VAL A 29 6.03 11.96 -6.55
C VAL A 29 4.84 12.64 -7.22
N ARG A 30 4.47 12.15 -8.41
CA ARG A 30 3.32 12.64 -9.15
C ARG A 30 2.02 12.15 -8.49
N ALA A 31 1.10 13.07 -8.23
CA ALA A 31 -0.25 12.75 -7.75
C ALA A 31 -0.95 11.77 -8.71
N ILE A 32 -1.77 10.87 -8.15
CA ILE A 32 -2.65 9.98 -8.92
C ILE A 32 -3.52 10.87 -9.80
N ASN A 33 -3.31 10.77 -11.11
CA ASN A 33 -4.00 11.61 -12.06
C ASN A 33 -5.40 11.07 -12.37
N ASP A 34 -6.22 11.85 -13.06
CA ASP A 34 -7.62 11.46 -13.30
C ASP A 34 -7.75 10.14 -14.09
N ILE A 35 -6.76 9.82 -14.93
CA ILE A 35 -6.68 8.57 -15.70
C ILE A 35 -6.47 7.38 -14.76
N GLU A 36 -5.60 7.51 -13.76
CA GLU A 36 -5.36 6.47 -12.75
C GLU A 36 -6.58 6.30 -11.81
N ARG A 37 -7.38 7.35 -11.57
CA ARG A 37 -8.64 7.25 -10.82
C ARG A 37 -9.73 6.54 -11.61
N GLU A 38 -9.83 6.79 -12.91
CA GLU A 38 -10.79 6.14 -13.81
C GLU A 38 -10.55 4.63 -13.90
N ALA A 39 -9.31 4.19 -13.68
CA ALA A 39 -8.91 2.79 -13.69
C ALA A 39 -9.43 1.94 -12.51
N LEU A 40 -9.93 2.59 -11.45
CA LEU A 40 -10.52 1.90 -10.30
C LEU A 40 -11.94 1.41 -10.59
N PHE A 41 -12.66 2.08 -11.51
CA PHE A 41 -14.03 1.75 -11.90
C PHE A 41 -14.19 1.86 -13.43
N PRO A 42 -13.62 0.93 -14.19
CA PRO A 42 -13.53 1.06 -15.64
C PRO A 42 -14.90 0.88 -16.32
N SER A 43 -15.23 1.79 -17.23
CA SER A 43 -16.39 1.68 -18.11
C SER A 43 -16.20 0.58 -19.16
N ARG A 44 -17.32 0.10 -19.74
CA ARG A 44 -17.28 -0.86 -20.85
C ARG A 44 -16.45 -0.35 -22.03
N ASP A 45 -16.57 0.95 -22.34
CA ASP A 45 -15.87 1.55 -23.47
C ASP A 45 -14.34 1.58 -23.23
N LEU A 46 -13.90 1.80 -21.98
CA LEU A 46 -12.48 1.69 -21.60
C LEU A 46 -11.94 0.27 -21.76
N ILE A 47 -12.71 -0.72 -21.35
CA ILE A 47 -12.33 -2.14 -21.49
C ILE A 47 -12.23 -2.51 -22.98
N GLU A 48 -13.18 -2.09 -23.81
CA GLU A 48 -13.15 -2.36 -25.26
C GLU A 48 -12.01 -1.61 -25.97
N TYR A 49 -11.74 -0.37 -25.57
CA TYR A 49 -10.60 0.40 -26.08
C TYR A 49 -9.27 -0.25 -25.69
N GLY A 50 -9.14 -0.67 -24.42
CA GLY A 50 -8.01 -1.45 -23.92
C GLY A 50 -7.80 -2.76 -24.65
N ARG A 51 -8.89 -3.48 -24.93
CA ARG A 51 -8.88 -4.71 -25.73
C ARG A 51 -8.40 -4.47 -27.15
N ALA A 52 -8.84 -3.39 -27.78
CA ALA A 52 -8.41 -3.02 -29.14
C ALA A 52 -6.90 -2.69 -29.17
N ALA A 53 -6.41 -1.91 -28.20
CA ALA A 53 -5.00 -1.59 -28.06
C ALA A 53 -4.15 -2.85 -27.79
N ALA A 54 -4.60 -3.71 -26.86
CA ALA A 54 -3.95 -4.98 -26.56
C ALA A 54 -3.87 -5.89 -27.80
N LYS A 55 -4.97 -6.00 -28.57
CA LYS A 55 -5.01 -6.82 -29.79
C LYS A 55 -4.04 -6.34 -30.86
N ALA A 56 -3.95 -5.02 -31.06
CA ALA A 56 -3.11 -4.46 -32.10
C ALA A 56 -1.62 -4.55 -31.78
N ASN A 57 -1.26 -4.52 -30.49
CA ASN A 57 0.12 -4.23 -30.09
C ASN A 57 0.75 -5.24 -29.13
N CYS A 58 -0.03 -5.88 -28.26
CA CYS A 58 0.50 -6.70 -27.15
C CYS A 58 0.25 -8.20 -27.38
N ALA A 59 -0.86 -8.55 -28.02
CA ALA A 59 -1.34 -9.91 -28.16
C ALA A 59 -0.42 -10.82 -28.99
N GLY A 60 0.48 -10.24 -29.79
CA GLY A 60 1.48 -10.99 -30.54
C GLY A 60 2.45 -11.78 -29.66
N CYS A 61 2.82 -11.24 -28.49
CA CYS A 61 3.73 -11.88 -27.55
C CYS A 61 3.02 -12.37 -26.28
N HIS A 62 2.12 -11.56 -25.72
CA HIS A 62 1.47 -11.85 -24.43
C HIS A 62 0.14 -12.60 -24.54
N GLY A 63 -0.34 -12.85 -25.77
CA GLY A 63 -1.69 -13.39 -26.00
C GLY A 63 -2.79 -12.35 -25.79
N ILE A 64 -3.92 -12.51 -26.48
CA ILE A 64 -5.08 -11.63 -26.30
C ILE A 64 -5.83 -11.93 -25.00
N ASP A 65 -5.68 -13.16 -24.51
CA ASP A 65 -6.13 -13.62 -23.19
C ASP A 65 -5.11 -13.30 -22.08
N GLY A 66 -3.96 -12.71 -22.41
CA GLY A 66 -2.89 -12.37 -21.46
C GLY A 66 -2.09 -13.58 -21.00
N ILE A 67 -2.22 -14.71 -21.69
CA ILE A 67 -1.48 -15.93 -21.43
C ILE A 67 -0.48 -16.12 -22.57
N SER A 68 0.80 -15.93 -22.29
CA SER A 68 1.84 -16.09 -23.30
C SER A 68 2.12 -17.56 -23.57
N ALA A 69 2.27 -17.90 -24.85
CA ALA A 69 2.75 -19.20 -25.30
C ALA A 69 4.28 -19.22 -25.55
N ALA A 70 4.95 -18.07 -25.46
CA ALA A 70 6.38 -17.93 -25.75
C ALA A 70 7.22 -17.99 -24.47
N ALA A 71 8.34 -18.71 -24.53
CA ALA A 71 9.27 -18.78 -23.41
C ALA A 71 9.97 -17.42 -23.21
N GLY A 72 10.01 -16.93 -21.97
CA GLY A 72 10.59 -15.63 -21.63
C GLY A 72 9.57 -14.47 -21.61
N GLU A 73 8.39 -14.69 -22.18
CA GLU A 73 7.32 -13.69 -22.21
C GLU A 73 6.38 -13.84 -21.01
N PRO A 74 6.16 -12.79 -20.20
CA PRO A 74 5.31 -12.88 -19.01
C PRO A 74 3.81 -12.96 -19.38
N ASN A 75 3.06 -13.64 -18.52
CA ASN A 75 1.60 -13.59 -18.51
C ASN A 75 1.13 -12.25 -17.93
N LEU A 76 0.16 -11.63 -18.59
CA LEU A 76 -0.47 -10.37 -18.16
C LEU A 76 -1.87 -10.58 -17.58
N ALA A 77 -2.49 -11.73 -17.86
CA ALA A 77 -3.85 -12.04 -17.47
C ALA A 77 -4.02 -11.97 -15.94
N GLY A 78 -4.98 -11.18 -15.48
CA GLY A 78 -5.31 -11.04 -14.07
C GLY A 78 -4.25 -10.30 -13.23
N GLN A 79 -3.24 -9.73 -13.90
CA GLN A 79 -2.25 -8.88 -13.24
C GLN A 79 -2.88 -7.52 -12.88
N ARG A 80 -2.46 -6.89 -11.77
CA ARG A 80 -3.14 -5.69 -11.25
C ARG A 80 -3.03 -4.50 -12.23
N THR A 81 -4.13 -3.75 -12.41
CA THR A 81 -4.20 -2.57 -13.30
C THR A 81 -3.09 -1.56 -13.04
N VAL A 82 -2.87 -1.17 -11.78
CA VAL A 82 -1.86 -0.15 -11.43
C VAL A 82 -0.44 -0.67 -11.67
N TYR A 83 -0.19 -1.96 -11.42
CA TYR A 83 1.09 -2.59 -11.69
C TYR A 83 1.39 -2.56 -13.20
N LEU A 84 0.44 -3.06 -14.02
CA LEU A 84 0.58 -3.06 -15.47
C LEU A 84 0.78 -1.66 -16.01
N TYR A 85 -0.01 -0.69 -15.57
CA TYR A 85 0.12 0.71 -16.00
C TYR A 85 1.50 1.29 -15.68
N ARG A 86 2.02 1.07 -14.46
CA ARG A 86 3.35 1.59 -14.08
C ARG A 86 4.48 0.91 -14.81
N VAL A 87 4.42 -0.40 -15.01
CA VAL A 87 5.40 -1.13 -15.84
C VAL A 87 5.39 -0.59 -17.27
N LEU A 88 4.20 -0.35 -17.83
CA LEU A 88 4.05 0.25 -19.15
C LEU A 88 4.62 1.69 -19.18
N LYS A 89 4.39 2.53 -18.16
CA LYS A 89 5.02 3.85 -18.09
C LYS A 89 6.55 3.78 -17.99
N ALA A 90 7.08 2.81 -17.26
CA ALA A 90 8.52 2.60 -17.14
C ALA A 90 9.19 2.22 -18.47
N PHE A 91 8.49 1.44 -19.31
CA PHE A 91 8.95 1.19 -20.68
C PHE A 91 8.98 2.48 -21.52
N GLN A 92 7.95 3.32 -21.45
CA GLN A 92 7.90 4.58 -22.20
C GLN A 92 8.93 5.62 -21.76
N SER A 93 9.28 5.66 -20.47
CA SER A 93 10.32 6.55 -19.96
C SER A 93 11.73 6.01 -20.20
N GLY A 94 11.86 4.74 -20.58
CA GLY A 94 13.13 4.04 -20.70
C GLY A 94 13.75 3.63 -19.36
N ASP A 95 13.02 3.79 -18.25
CA ASP A 95 13.38 3.28 -16.91
C ASP A 95 13.34 1.75 -16.88
N ARG A 96 12.60 1.14 -17.81
CA ARG A 96 12.60 -0.28 -18.09
C ARG A 96 12.84 -0.48 -19.59
N ARG A 97 13.69 -1.45 -19.94
CA ARG A 97 14.01 -1.80 -21.33
C ARG A 97 13.80 -3.28 -21.57
N ASP A 98 13.42 -3.61 -22.79
CA ASP A 98 13.47 -4.97 -23.32
C ASP A 98 14.55 -5.06 -24.40
N GLU A 99 14.78 -6.24 -24.96
CA GLU A 99 15.81 -6.45 -25.98
C GLU A 99 15.56 -5.66 -27.28
N GLN A 100 14.33 -5.17 -27.51
CA GLN A 100 13.95 -4.43 -28.70
C GLN A 100 13.86 -2.90 -28.49
N ASP A 101 13.96 -2.44 -27.24
CA ASP A 101 14.04 -1.03 -26.81
C ASP A 101 12.86 -0.15 -27.30
N LEU A 102 11.74 -0.79 -27.68
CA LEU A 102 10.50 -0.15 -28.18
C LEU A 102 9.28 -1.02 -27.82
N HIS A 103 8.87 -1.00 -26.56
CA HIS A 103 7.75 -1.83 -26.07
C HIS A 103 6.38 -1.20 -26.33
N ASN A 104 6.22 0.10 -26.04
CA ASN A 104 4.90 0.76 -26.03
C ASN A 104 4.93 2.29 -26.23
N ASP A 105 6.00 2.83 -26.80
CA ASP A 105 6.20 4.28 -27.00
C ASP A 105 5.13 4.94 -27.89
N PHE A 106 4.42 4.15 -28.69
CA PHE A 106 3.34 4.59 -29.57
C PHE A 106 1.98 4.73 -28.84
N LEU A 107 1.86 4.27 -27.59
CA LEU A 107 0.62 4.38 -26.82
C LEU A 107 0.53 5.75 -26.11
N ASN A 108 -0.66 6.35 -26.09
CA ASN A 108 -0.95 7.49 -25.21
C ASN A 108 -1.39 7.00 -23.82
N ASP A 109 -1.45 7.90 -22.84
CA ASP A 109 -1.78 7.56 -21.44
C ASP A 109 -3.14 6.83 -21.32
N GLN A 110 -4.13 7.23 -22.12
CA GLN A 110 -5.44 6.55 -22.13
C GLN A 110 -5.31 5.10 -22.61
N ALA A 111 -4.52 4.85 -23.66
CA ALA A 111 -4.33 3.51 -24.19
C ALA A 111 -3.52 2.63 -23.23
N LEU A 112 -2.54 3.20 -22.52
CA LEU A 112 -1.76 2.49 -21.49
C LEU A 112 -2.65 2.02 -20.35
N ILE A 113 -3.43 2.93 -19.75
CA ILE A 113 -4.29 2.56 -18.62
C ILE A 113 -5.38 1.60 -19.07
N SER A 114 -5.94 1.78 -20.28
CA SER A 114 -7.01 0.92 -20.79
C SER A 114 -6.49 -0.48 -21.10
N THR A 115 -5.27 -0.59 -21.64
CA THR A 115 -4.59 -1.88 -21.85
C THR A 115 -4.33 -2.58 -20.51
N ALA A 116 -3.89 -1.83 -19.50
CA ALA A 116 -3.70 -2.35 -18.15
C ALA A 116 -5.02 -2.83 -17.53
N ILE A 117 -6.09 -2.05 -17.64
CA ILE A 117 -7.46 -2.41 -17.19
C ILE A 117 -7.91 -3.70 -17.89
N TYR A 118 -7.71 -3.79 -19.21
CA TYR A 118 -8.14 -4.95 -20.00
C TYR A 118 -7.47 -6.23 -19.51
N TYR A 119 -6.13 -6.26 -19.49
CA TYR A 119 -5.38 -7.46 -19.06
C TYR A 119 -5.63 -7.82 -17.60
N ALA A 120 -5.82 -6.81 -16.73
CA ALA A 120 -6.20 -7.01 -15.34
C ALA A 120 -7.56 -7.67 -15.15
N GLY A 121 -8.49 -7.43 -16.07
CA GLY A 121 -9.82 -8.05 -16.08
C GLY A 121 -9.85 -9.49 -16.60
N LEU A 122 -8.73 -10.03 -17.11
CA LEU A 122 -8.67 -11.39 -17.65
C LEU A 122 -8.43 -12.42 -16.53
N THR A 123 -8.81 -13.67 -16.80
CA THR A 123 -8.62 -14.75 -15.83
C THR A 123 -7.13 -15.11 -15.73
N PRO A 124 -6.50 -15.01 -14.54
CA PRO A 124 -5.09 -15.33 -14.39
C PRO A 124 -4.81 -16.83 -14.62
N VAL A 125 -3.59 -17.13 -15.05
CA VAL A 125 -3.11 -18.52 -15.12
C VAL A 125 -3.10 -19.09 -13.69
N LYS A 126 -3.76 -20.23 -13.48
CA LYS A 126 -3.65 -20.96 -12.21
C LYS A 126 -2.20 -21.36 -12.02
N SER A 127 -1.56 -20.79 -10.99
CA SER A 127 -0.20 -21.20 -10.61
C SER A 127 -0.20 -22.71 -10.34
N PRO A 128 0.65 -23.51 -11.01
CA PRO A 128 0.82 -24.90 -10.62
C PRO A 128 1.32 -24.88 -9.18
N GLY A 129 0.53 -25.43 -8.26
CA GLY A 129 0.60 -25.19 -6.81
C GLY A 129 1.87 -25.60 -6.06
N ASN A 130 3.02 -25.71 -6.73
CA ASN A 130 4.34 -26.03 -6.17
C ASN A 130 5.43 -25.15 -6.84
N ILE A 131 5.31 -23.82 -6.82
CA ILE A 131 6.49 -22.98 -7.07
C ILE A 131 7.16 -22.74 -5.72
N GLU A 132 8.31 -23.37 -5.50
CA GLU A 132 9.26 -22.93 -4.46
C GLU A 132 9.62 -21.48 -4.78
N VAL A 133 9.10 -20.54 -3.99
CA VAL A 133 9.51 -19.13 -4.06
C VAL A 133 10.96 -19.09 -3.58
N PRO A 134 11.93 -18.73 -4.44
CA PRO A 134 13.33 -18.67 -4.02
C PRO A 134 13.46 -17.64 -2.89
N ASP A 135 14.17 -18.01 -1.82
CA ASP A 135 14.58 -17.07 -0.77
C ASP A 135 15.50 -16.03 -1.41
N ASN A 136 14.90 -14.90 -1.80
CA ASN A 136 15.59 -13.81 -2.44
C ASN A 136 16.01 -12.72 -1.44
N SER A 137 16.28 -13.10 -0.19
CA SER A 137 16.86 -12.22 0.83
C SER A 137 18.24 -11.65 0.45
N GLN A 138 18.79 -12.05 -0.72
CA GLN A 138 20.05 -11.56 -1.26
C GLN A 138 20.05 -11.16 -2.75
N ALA A 139 18.90 -10.99 -3.43
CA ALA A 139 18.97 -10.20 -4.67
C ALA A 139 19.43 -8.81 -4.28
N ALA A 140 20.56 -8.39 -4.84
CA ALA A 140 21.05 -7.04 -4.66
C ALA A 140 19.93 -6.06 -5.06
N GLU A 141 19.41 -5.34 -4.07
CA GLU A 141 18.56 -4.16 -4.24
C GLU A 141 19.41 -3.12 -5.00
N THR A 142 19.41 -3.16 -6.33
CA THR A 142 20.10 -2.15 -7.15
C THR A 142 19.21 -0.93 -7.32
N GLU A 143 19.80 0.24 -7.57
CA GLU A 143 19.10 1.51 -7.90
C GLU A 143 18.19 1.39 -9.15
N GLU A 144 18.15 0.23 -9.80
CA GLU A 144 17.31 -0.11 -10.96
C GLU A 144 15.95 -0.74 -10.57
N ASP A 145 15.70 -1.07 -9.29
CA ASP A 145 14.36 -1.46 -8.81
C ASP A 145 13.47 -0.20 -8.66
N PRO A 146 12.34 -0.07 -9.40
CA PRO A 146 11.44 1.08 -9.27
C PRO A 146 10.79 1.19 -7.88
N PHE A 147 10.91 0.16 -7.04
CA PHE A 147 10.51 0.17 -5.63
C PHE A 147 11.69 0.37 -4.66
N PHE A 148 12.92 0.59 -5.12
CA PHE A 148 14.10 0.73 -4.24
C PHE A 148 13.90 1.82 -3.18
N SER A 149 13.48 3.02 -3.58
CA SER A 149 13.20 4.13 -2.67
C SER A 149 12.04 3.82 -1.71
N LEU A 150 11.02 3.09 -2.18
CA LEU A 150 9.90 2.66 -1.36
C LEU A 150 10.31 1.58 -0.35
N ARG A 151 11.10 0.59 -0.76
CA ARG A 151 11.63 -0.46 0.12
C ARG A 151 12.57 0.12 1.17
N ASP A 152 13.40 1.09 0.80
CA ASP A 152 14.24 1.80 1.77
C ASP A 152 13.41 2.56 2.81
N ALA A 153 12.36 3.27 2.38
CA ALA A 153 11.41 3.92 3.29
C ALA A 153 10.69 2.89 4.20
N MET A 154 10.38 1.70 3.67
CA MET A 154 9.74 0.62 4.40
C MET A 154 10.70 -0.20 5.28
N ARG A 155 12.02 -0.02 5.17
CA ARG A 155 13.05 -0.86 5.82
C ARG A 155 12.83 -1.01 7.33
N LYS A 156 12.31 0.02 8.00
CA LYS A 156 11.97 -0.03 9.44
C LYS A 156 10.66 -0.78 9.72
N CYS A 157 9.69 -0.70 8.81
CA CYS A 157 8.37 -1.31 8.88
C CYS A 157 8.43 -2.82 8.67
N VAL A 158 9.23 -3.27 7.69
CA VAL A 158 9.43 -4.67 7.30
C VAL A 158 9.80 -5.56 8.49
N LYS A 159 10.60 -5.04 9.43
CA LYS A 159 11.04 -5.76 10.64
C LYS A 159 9.89 -6.31 11.49
N CYS A 160 8.71 -5.69 11.38
CA CYS A 160 7.52 -6.06 12.12
C CYS A 160 6.43 -6.61 11.20
N HIS A 161 6.15 -5.92 10.09
CA HIS A 161 5.01 -6.24 9.23
C HIS A 161 5.35 -7.24 8.11
N GLY A 162 6.63 -7.60 7.93
CA GLY A 162 7.09 -8.46 6.84
C GLY A 162 7.29 -7.69 5.53
N GLU A 163 8.12 -8.23 4.64
CA GLU A 163 8.46 -7.60 3.34
C GLU A 163 7.24 -7.37 2.46
N THR A 164 6.31 -8.33 2.51
CA THR A 164 5.04 -8.28 1.78
C THR A 164 3.90 -7.74 2.63
N GLY A 165 4.13 -7.32 3.87
CA GLY A 165 3.06 -6.91 4.79
C GLY A 165 2.30 -8.07 5.44
N ASN A 166 2.68 -9.32 5.18
CA ASN A 166 2.16 -10.49 5.89
C ASN A 166 2.91 -10.63 7.22
N ALA A 167 2.30 -10.15 8.32
CA ALA A 167 2.95 -10.13 9.61
C ALA A 167 2.97 -11.52 10.26
N GLY A 168 4.17 -12.06 10.50
CA GLY A 168 4.33 -13.38 11.14
C GLY A 168 4.35 -13.36 12.68
N ARG A 169 4.33 -12.16 13.30
CA ARG A 169 4.46 -12.01 14.76
C ARG A 169 3.09 -11.79 15.41
N SER A 170 2.83 -12.54 16.48
CA SER A 170 1.61 -12.38 17.27
C SER A 170 1.44 -10.95 17.81
N GLY A 171 0.24 -10.39 17.66
CA GLY A 171 -0.11 -9.02 18.03
C GLY A 171 0.28 -7.95 17.01
N MET A 172 0.84 -8.33 15.85
CA MET A 172 1.23 -7.41 14.79
C MET A 172 0.18 -7.38 13.67
N PRO A 173 -0.23 -6.20 13.16
CA PRO A 173 -1.13 -6.13 12.03
C PRO A 173 -0.47 -6.57 10.73
N SER A 174 -1.22 -7.33 9.93
CA SER A 174 -0.93 -7.54 8.53
C SER A 174 -1.38 -6.31 7.76
N LEU A 175 -0.59 -5.91 6.77
CA LEU A 175 -0.86 -4.77 5.90
C LEU A 175 -1.43 -5.21 4.55
N THR A 176 -1.30 -6.50 4.23
CA THR A 176 -1.79 -7.10 2.98
C THR A 176 -3.29 -7.00 2.83
N ALA A 177 -3.73 -6.90 1.57
CA ALA A 177 -5.14 -6.90 1.17
C ALA A 177 -6.02 -5.82 1.84
N GLN A 178 -5.39 -4.80 2.45
CA GLN A 178 -6.08 -3.59 2.85
C GLN A 178 -6.27 -2.67 1.66
N ASP A 179 -7.41 -1.98 1.61
CA ASP A 179 -7.61 -0.94 0.63
C ASP A 179 -6.61 0.21 0.84
N PRO A 180 -6.03 0.79 -0.22
CA PRO A 180 -5.12 1.93 -0.11
C PRO A 180 -5.71 3.12 0.66
N GLU A 181 -7.00 3.39 0.54
CA GLU A 181 -7.67 4.49 1.24
C GLU A 181 -7.70 4.23 2.75
N TYR A 182 -8.10 3.02 3.19
CA TYR A 182 -8.04 2.65 4.59
C TYR A 182 -6.60 2.67 5.14
N PHE A 183 -5.62 2.20 4.36
CA PHE A 183 -4.21 2.24 4.75
C PHE A 183 -3.74 3.68 4.99
N VAL A 184 -3.97 4.58 4.02
CA VAL A 184 -3.57 5.99 4.12
C VAL A 184 -4.26 6.66 5.29
N THR A 185 -5.57 6.46 5.44
CA THR A 185 -6.36 7.02 6.56
C THR A 185 -5.82 6.52 7.90
N SER A 186 -5.49 5.24 7.99
CA SER A 186 -4.88 4.65 9.18
C SER A 186 -3.52 5.25 9.49
N MET A 187 -2.66 5.44 8.50
CA MET A 187 -1.34 6.05 8.73
C MET A 187 -1.46 7.52 9.12
N MET A 188 -2.35 8.29 8.48
CA MET A 188 -2.63 9.67 8.84
C MET A 188 -3.19 9.83 10.25
N SER A 189 -4.03 8.88 10.69
CA SER A 189 -4.51 8.87 12.08
C SER A 189 -3.41 8.68 13.12
N TYR A 190 -2.29 8.03 12.76
CA TYR A 190 -1.11 7.95 13.63
C TYR A 190 -0.29 9.25 13.63
N VAL A 191 -0.26 9.98 12.50
CA VAL A 191 0.41 11.29 12.37
C VAL A 191 -0.33 12.36 13.18
N ASP A 192 -1.65 12.44 13.03
CA ASP A 192 -2.48 13.44 13.72
C ASP A 192 -2.78 13.06 15.19
N GLY A 193 -2.46 11.84 15.59
CA GLY A 193 -2.64 11.32 16.95
C GLY A 193 -4.05 10.86 17.29
N SER A 194 -5.01 10.92 16.37
CA SER A 194 -6.37 10.36 16.54
C SER A 194 -6.37 8.84 16.73
N ARG A 195 -5.31 8.17 16.26
CA ARG A 195 -4.97 6.79 16.58
C ARG A 195 -3.67 6.74 17.37
N SER A 196 -3.77 6.45 18.67
CA SER A 196 -2.62 6.49 19.56
C SER A 196 -1.75 5.23 19.46
N HIS A 197 -0.48 5.39 19.05
CA HIS A 197 0.57 4.38 19.27
C HIS A 197 1.97 5.00 19.15
N LYS A 198 2.72 5.11 20.26
CA LYS A 198 3.99 5.85 20.33
C LYS A 198 5.06 5.44 19.30
N LEU A 199 5.16 4.14 18.97
CA LEU A 199 6.13 3.68 17.97
C LEU A 199 5.67 4.01 16.55
N MET A 200 4.46 3.58 16.15
CA MET A 200 3.89 3.91 14.85
C MET A 200 3.86 5.41 14.57
N GLY A 201 3.41 6.25 15.52
CA GLY A 201 3.45 7.70 15.38
C GLY A 201 4.84 8.22 14.98
N ARG A 202 5.89 7.82 15.70
CA ARG A 202 7.28 8.20 15.36
C ARG A 202 7.79 7.64 14.04
N LEU A 203 7.30 6.48 13.60
CA LEU A 203 7.72 5.88 12.34
C LEU A 203 7.04 6.58 11.16
N VAL A 204 5.75 6.87 11.25
CA VAL A 204 4.99 7.53 10.18
C VAL A 204 5.28 9.02 10.08
N ASP A 205 5.64 9.68 11.18
CA ASP A 205 6.04 11.10 11.21
C ASP A 205 7.34 11.37 10.42
N GLN A 206 8.09 10.32 10.10
CA GLN A 206 9.30 10.39 9.25
C GLN A 206 9.01 10.17 7.76
N LEU A 207 7.75 9.92 7.38
CA LEU A 207 7.33 9.63 6.02
C LEU A 207 6.47 10.79 5.51
N ASP A 208 6.64 11.16 4.25
CA ASP A 208 5.68 12.06 3.60
C ASP A 208 4.40 11.31 3.18
N GLU A 209 3.32 12.06 2.97
CA GLU A 209 2.03 11.50 2.59
C GLU A 209 2.10 10.71 1.28
N ALA A 210 2.96 11.15 0.36
CA ALA A 210 3.17 10.52 -0.93
C ALA A 210 3.76 9.11 -0.79
N THR A 211 4.75 8.94 0.09
CA THR A 211 5.34 7.65 0.47
C THR A 211 4.28 6.77 1.14
N ILE A 212 3.49 7.31 2.05
CA ILE A 212 2.41 6.57 2.71
C ILE A 212 1.37 6.05 1.70
N ARG A 213 1.00 6.86 0.71
CA ARG A 213 0.12 6.45 -0.40
C ARG A 213 0.76 5.36 -1.25
N ALA A 214 2.05 5.47 -1.57
CA ALA A 214 2.79 4.45 -2.31
C ALA A 214 2.87 3.12 -1.55
N MET A 215 3.07 3.16 -0.23
CA MET A 215 3.03 1.98 0.64
C MET A 215 1.64 1.34 0.66
N GLY A 216 0.57 2.13 0.72
CA GLY A 216 -0.81 1.62 0.68
C GLY A 216 -1.09 0.86 -0.62
N VAL A 217 -0.69 1.42 -1.75
CA VAL A 217 -0.78 0.72 -3.05
C VAL A 217 0.09 -0.54 -3.08
N PHE A 218 1.31 -0.47 -2.54
CA PHE A 218 2.23 -1.61 -2.49
C PHE A 218 1.65 -2.78 -1.70
N TYR A 219 1.09 -2.55 -0.50
CA TYR A 219 0.54 -3.62 0.33
C TYR A 219 -0.82 -4.13 -0.13
N ALA A 220 -1.64 -3.28 -0.76
CA ALA A 220 -2.94 -3.68 -1.32
C ALA A 220 -2.83 -4.78 -2.38
N VAL A 221 -1.71 -4.84 -3.10
CA VAL A 221 -1.49 -5.80 -4.21
C VAL A 221 -0.77 -7.08 -3.79
N GLN A 222 -0.29 -7.17 -2.56
CA GLN A 222 0.41 -8.37 -2.06
C GLN A 222 -0.58 -9.51 -1.82
N GLU A 223 -0.14 -10.74 -2.05
CA GLU A 223 -0.95 -11.93 -1.78
C GLU A 223 -1.10 -12.10 -0.25
N PRO A 224 -2.34 -12.06 0.29
CA PRO A 224 -2.56 -12.28 1.71
C PRO A 224 -2.33 -13.75 2.03
N VAL A 225 -1.47 -13.99 3.01
CA VAL A 225 -1.27 -15.32 3.57
C VAL A 225 -2.18 -15.48 4.78
N LYS A 226 -2.77 -16.66 4.94
CA LYS A 226 -3.54 -16.99 6.13
C LYS A 226 -2.66 -16.79 7.37
N SER A 227 -3.14 -16.02 8.36
CA SER A 227 -2.41 -15.88 9.62
C SER A 227 -2.27 -17.24 10.29
N GLU A 228 -1.03 -17.59 10.66
CA GLU A 228 -0.70 -18.79 11.42
C GLU A 228 -1.05 -18.62 12.92
N THR A 229 -1.36 -17.40 13.35
CA THR A 229 -1.76 -17.15 14.74
C THR A 229 -3.22 -17.53 14.94
N ARG A 230 -3.43 -18.69 15.59
CA ARG A 230 -4.75 -19.11 16.07
C ARG A 230 -5.12 -18.34 17.32
N GLY A 231 -6.33 -17.77 17.33
CA GLY A 231 -6.95 -17.26 18.54
C GLY A 231 -7.27 -18.40 19.52
N GLU A 232 -7.39 -18.07 20.80
CA GLU A 232 -7.72 -19.02 21.87
C GLU A 232 -9.25 -19.18 22.06
N GLY A 233 -10.06 -18.42 21.32
CA GLY A 233 -11.52 -18.39 21.44
C GLY A 233 -12.28 -19.47 20.68
N ASP A 234 -13.58 -19.54 20.94
CA ASP A 234 -14.53 -20.42 20.26
C ASP A 234 -14.99 -19.83 18.93
N SER A 235 -14.37 -20.30 17.83
CA SER A 235 -14.73 -19.89 16.47
C SER A 235 -16.22 -20.08 16.11
N ALA A 236 -16.95 -20.99 16.75
CA ALA A 236 -18.38 -21.14 16.51
C ALA A 236 -19.20 -20.04 17.19
N ALA A 237 -18.75 -19.57 18.36
CA ALA A 237 -19.29 -18.38 19.03
C ALA A 237 -18.92 -17.11 18.27
N GLY A 238 -17.64 -16.95 17.90
CA GLY A 238 -17.15 -15.84 17.08
C GLY A 238 -17.92 -15.69 15.77
N ARG A 239 -18.22 -16.80 15.07
CA ARG A 239 -19.03 -16.77 13.84
C ARG A 239 -20.44 -16.19 14.05
N ARG A 240 -21.04 -16.37 15.24
CA ARG A 240 -22.36 -15.79 15.54
C ARG A 240 -22.23 -14.31 15.85
N LEU A 241 -21.23 -13.93 16.65
CA LEU A 241 -20.95 -12.53 17.00
C LEU A 241 -20.57 -11.70 15.77
N SER A 242 -19.79 -12.26 14.84
CA SER A 242 -19.30 -11.58 13.65
C SER A 242 -20.41 -11.18 12.66
N GLN A 243 -21.63 -11.70 12.82
CA GLN A 243 -22.78 -11.32 11.97
C GLN A 243 -23.09 -9.82 12.09
N GLU A 244 -22.86 -9.23 13.27
CA GLU A 244 -23.05 -7.79 13.48
C GLU A 244 -21.95 -6.96 12.78
N CYS A 245 -20.79 -7.55 12.53
CA CYS A 245 -19.65 -6.92 11.83
C CYS A 245 -19.80 -6.98 10.31
N ALA A 246 -20.46 -8.03 9.80
CA ALA A 246 -20.52 -8.39 8.38
C ALA A 246 -21.10 -7.26 7.49
N GLY A 247 -22.03 -6.47 8.02
CA GLY A 247 -22.65 -5.35 7.29
C GLY A 247 -21.67 -4.26 6.85
N CYS A 248 -20.51 -4.12 7.51
CA CYS A 248 -19.48 -3.15 7.15
C CYS A 248 -18.19 -3.81 6.65
N HIS A 249 -17.82 -4.95 7.24
CA HIS A 249 -16.53 -5.60 6.99
C HIS A 249 -16.61 -6.80 6.03
N GLY A 250 -17.80 -7.17 5.56
CA GLY A 250 -18.04 -8.35 4.72
C GLY A 250 -18.31 -9.61 5.55
N GLU A 251 -19.11 -10.52 4.99
CA GLU A 251 -19.53 -11.80 5.62
C GLU A 251 -18.34 -12.69 6.03
N ASP A 252 -17.26 -12.63 5.27
CA ASP A 252 -16.01 -13.36 5.52
C ASP A 252 -14.88 -12.43 6.01
N GLY A 253 -15.21 -11.18 6.36
CA GLY A 253 -14.24 -10.16 6.74
C GLY A 253 -13.50 -9.54 5.56
N ASN A 254 -13.89 -9.78 4.31
CA ASN A 254 -13.40 -9.07 3.13
C ASN A 254 -14.44 -8.02 2.68
N THR A 255 -14.11 -6.74 2.83
CA THR A 255 -14.98 -5.63 2.43
C THR A 255 -14.59 -5.07 1.06
N ASP A 256 -15.58 -4.57 0.32
CA ASP A 256 -15.39 -3.85 -0.95
C ASP A 256 -15.41 -2.31 -0.76
N GLN A 257 -15.62 -1.84 0.47
CA GLN A 257 -15.65 -0.41 0.80
C GLN A 257 -14.22 0.10 1.08
N ALA A 258 -13.76 1.07 0.29
CA ALA A 258 -12.40 1.58 0.34
C ALA A 258 -11.95 2.12 1.72
N SER A 259 -12.87 2.76 2.46
CA SER A 259 -12.58 3.30 3.80
C SER A 259 -12.73 2.27 4.92
N MET A 260 -13.19 1.05 4.62
CA MET A 260 -13.37 -0.01 5.61
C MET A 260 -12.18 -0.96 5.61
N PRO A 261 -11.68 -1.37 6.79
CA PRO A 261 -10.67 -2.41 6.85
C PRO A 261 -11.24 -3.78 6.48
N THR A 262 -10.47 -4.52 5.70
CA THR A 262 -10.53 -5.98 5.63
C THR A 262 -10.09 -6.54 6.99
N LEU A 263 -10.86 -7.48 7.54
CA LEU A 263 -10.55 -8.14 8.80
C LEU A 263 -9.96 -9.55 8.58
N ALA A 264 -10.25 -10.14 7.42
CA ALA A 264 -9.74 -11.45 7.06
C ALA A 264 -8.19 -11.47 7.04
N GLY A 265 -7.60 -12.58 7.51
CA GLY A 265 -6.15 -12.75 7.51
C GLY A 265 -5.41 -11.97 8.60
N GLN A 266 -6.13 -11.25 9.47
CA GLN A 266 -5.51 -10.52 10.56
C GLN A 266 -5.23 -11.40 11.79
N ASP A 267 -4.07 -11.19 12.42
CA ASP A 267 -3.69 -11.76 13.73
C ASP A 267 -4.76 -11.54 14.81
N ALA A 268 -5.12 -12.63 15.49
CA ALA A 268 -6.17 -12.65 16.52
C ALA A 268 -5.87 -11.71 17.70
N LYS A 269 -4.62 -11.62 18.17
CA LYS A 269 -4.28 -10.73 19.30
C LYS A 269 -4.34 -9.27 18.93
N TYR A 270 -3.94 -8.93 17.70
CA TYR A 270 -4.13 -7.59 17.17
C TYR A 270 -5.62 -7.25 17.06
N PHE A 271 -6.44 -8.20 16.58
CA PHE A 271 -7.89 -8.04 16.45
C PHE A 271 -8.56 -7.75 17.81
N VAL A 272 -8.29 -8.57 18.83
CA VAL A 272 -8.76 -8.38 20.21
C VAL A 272 -8.36 -7.00 20.75
N LYS A 273 -7.07 -6.63 20.64
CA LYS A 273 -6.59 -5.32 21.08
C LYS A 273 -7.26 -4.17 20.34
N GLY A 274 -7.51 -4.33 19.06
CA GLY A 274 -8.24 -3.35 18.25
C GLY A 274 -9.63 -3.08 18.82
N MET A 275 -10.40 -4.13 19.11
CA MET A 275 -11.72 -4.02 19.73
C MET A 275 -11.65 -3.39 21.12
N GLN A 276 -10.68 -3.79 21.95
CA GLN A 276 -10.46 -3.17 23.27
C GLN A 276 -10.15 -1.67 23.18
N HIS A 277 -9.31 -1.27 22.22
CA HIS A 277 -8.96 0.14 22.01
C HIS A 277 -10.16 0.97 21.51
N TYR A 278 -11.05 0.38 20.70
CA TYR A 278 -12.30 1.04 20.34
C TYR A 278 -13.24 1.16 21.55
N LYS A 279 -13.36 0.10 22.34
CA LYS A 279 -14.22 0.06 23.53
C LYS A 279 -13.80 1.06 24.61
N ASN A 280 -12.50 1.25 24.80
CA ASN A 280 -11.96 2.12 25.85
C ASN A 280 -11.64 3.55 25.36
N GLY A 281 -11.84 3.84 24.08
CA GLY A 281 -11.64 5.15 23.47
C GLY A 281 -10.19 5.48 23.07
N GLU A 282 -9.23 4.55 23.23
CA GLU A 282 -7.85 4.72 22.73
C GLU A 282 -7.78 4.81 21.19
N ARG A 283 -8.75 4.21 20.50
CA ARG A 283 -9.01 4.40 19.07
C ARG A 283 -10.41 4.97 18.89
N ASN A 284 -10.51 6.28 18.65
CA ASN A 284 -11.80 6.96 18.62
C ASN A 284 -12.51 6.73 17.27
N HIS A 285 -13.64 6.02 17.29
CA HIS A 285 -14.55 5.90 16.14
C HIS A 285 -15.94 5.47 16.60
N GLN A 286 -16.93 6.36 16.50
CA GLN A 286 -18.28 6.17 17.07
C GLN A 286 -18.92 4.83 16.70
N LYS A 287 -18.99 4.49 15.41
CA LYS A 287 -19.62 3.24 14.96
C LYS A 287 -18.89 1.98 15.45
N MET A 288 -17.56 2.07 15.62
CA MET A 288 -16.80 0.93 16.11
C MET A 288 -16.94 0.80 17.62
N PHE A 289 -17.06 1.91 18.35
CA PHE A 289 -17.43 1.88 19.77
C PHE A 289 -18.79 1.21 19.96
N GLU A 290 -19.82 1.64 19.23
CA GLU A 290 -21.17 1.04 19.27
C GLU A 290 -21.15 -0.45 18.93
N ALA A 291 -20.31 -0.88 17.98
CA ALA A 291 -20.18 -2.28 17.61
C ALA A 291 -19.51 -3.16 18.68
N VAL A 292 -18.71 -2.59 19.58
CA VAL A 292 -17.92 -3.37 20.57
C VAL A 292 -18.30 -3.09 22.02
N GLU A 293 -19.11 -2.08 22.30
CA GLU A 293 -19.44 -1.67 23.67
C GLU A 293 -20.14 -2.79 24.47
N GLY A 294 -20.96 -3.59 23.78
CA GLY A 294 -21.67 -4.74 24.35
C GLY A 294 -20.80 -5.99 24.56
N LEU A 295 -19.67 -6.11 23.85
CA LEU A 295 -18.85 -7.32 23.87
C LEU A 295 -18.03 -7.43 25.16
N ASN A 296 -18.10 -8.57 25.85
CA ASN A 296 -17.20 -8.87 26.95
C ASN A 296 -15.81 -9.34 26.44
N GLU A 297 -14.87 -9.60 27.35
CA GLU A 297 -13.51 -10.02 26.96
C GLU A 297 -13.50 -11.36 26.20
N GLN A 298 -14.33 -12.32 26.62
CA GLN A 298 -14.46 -13.60 25.92
C GLN A 298 -15.08 -13.42 24.54
N ASP A 299 -16.12 -12.57 24.41
CA ASP A 299 -16.75 -12.28 23.12
C ASP A 299 -15.75 -11.67 22.11
N MET A 300 -14.77 -10.90 22.59
CA MET A 300 -13.70 -10.35 21.75
C MET A 300 -12.64 -11.39 21.38
N ILE A 301 -12.45 -12.41 22.21
CA ILE A 301 -11.49 -13.50 21.99
C ILE A 301 -12.05 -14.56 21.02
N ASP A 302 -13.36 -14.78 21.05
CA ASP A 302 -14.12 -15.72 20.22
C ASP A 302 -14.24 -15.29 18.75
#